data_AF-A0A9P1DU35-F1
#
_entry.id   AF-A0A9P1DU35-F1
#
_cell.length_a   1.000
_cell.length_b   1.000
_cell.length_c   1.000
_cell.angle_alpha   90.00
_cell.angle_beta   90.00
_cell.angle_gamma   90.00
#
_symmetry.space_group_name_H-M   'P 1'
#
loop_
_entity.id
_entity.type
_entity.pdbx_description
1 polymer ?
#
loop_
_entity_poly.entity_id
_entity_poly.type
_entity_poly.pdbx_seq_one_letter_code
_entity_poly.pdbx_strand_id
1 'polypeptide(L)'
;MGSTFTHQCLASGTGSEVQEADLQMEPEQLAEKAATLRAIYEPRYAFPEWTVHELGNGNLMKHAEMVTVYYPKGSNLQDVIRLVREREPVNIGMRRRYNKEKLKEEFGYATGAYGNSTVEKLMPNIAMYCKTPMSNDGVSFREVHVINVIGFAFDRQLQPDYQYFFSDDEGKREELVEKMSHMWEYVFFCAKEKNLKRVYLAQVGGGAFAFLLGGNFSYDSLRTESLEPVKARYPEIETLELPRIPDWVFTPEGEEHAETSLLVNAWDPWSMVGNGNAGDNSLDGFFGRSTAMAVLCWPFTNPSLRLIDRYQPIPPSASPHSNA
;
A
#
# COMPACT_ATOMS: atom_id res chain seq x y z
N MET A 1 -17.28 0.65 24.21
CA MET A 1 -18.23 0.48 23.10
C MET A 1 -17.55 -0.39 22.06
N GLY A 2 -17.92 -1.66 21.95
CA GLY A 2 -17.34 -2.56 20.95
C GLY A 2 -17.94 -2.24 19.59
N SER A 3 -17.16 -1.72 18.65
CA SER A 3 -17.60 -1.63 17.26
C SER A 3 -17.49 -3.01 16.63
N THR A 4 -18.61 -3.57 16.20
CA THR A 4 -18.67 -4.75 15.35
C THR A 4 -18.04 -4.41 13.99
N PHE A 5 -16.89 -5.02 13.70
CA PHE A 5 -16.23 -4.92 12.39
C PHE A 5 -16.83 -5.96 11.45
N THR A 6 -17.24 -5.54 10.25
CA THR A 6 -17.69 -6.46 9.22
C THR A 6 -16.46 -7.00 8.48
N HIS A 7 -16.14 -8.28 8.67
CA HIS A 7 -15.08 -8.95 7.91
C HIS A 7 -15.64 -9.43 6.57
N GLN A 8 -15.06 -9.00 5.47
CA GLN A 8 -15.39 -9.51 4.14
C GLN A 8 -14.12 -10.00 3.45
N CYS A 9 -14.17 -11.25 2.96
CA CYS A 9 -13.11 -11.88 2.18
C CYS A 9 -13.28 -11.54 0.69
N LEU A 10 -12.16 -11.40 -0.03
CA LEU A 10 -12.10 -10.85 -1.40
C LEU A 10 -12.39 -11.87 -2.53
N ALA A 11 -12.85 -13.08 -2.21
CA ALA A 11 -13.11 -14.11 -3.22
C ALA A 11 -14.25 -13.72 -4.19
N SER A 12 -13.81 -13.34 -5.39
CA SER A 12 -14.48 -13.08 -6.69
C SER A 12 -15.68 -12.11 -6.76
N GLY A 13 -15.69 -11.37 -7.87
CA GLY A 13 -16.61 -10.26 -8.14
C GLY A 13 -17.96 -10.71 -8.70
N THR A 14 -18.93 -9.80 -8.54
CA THR A 14 -20.37 -9.90 -8.84
C THR A 14 -21.17 -10.65 -7.78
N GLY A 15 -22.17 -9.97 -7.21
CA GLY A 15 -22.93 -10.37 -6.03
C GLY A 15 -23.92 -11.52 -6.24
N SER A 16 -23.46 -12.65 -6.76
CA SER A 16 -24.17 -13.93 -6.71
C SER A 16 -23.19 -15.02 -6.31
N GLU A 17 -23.41 -15.62 -5.13
CA GLU A 17 -22.72 -16.81 -4.62
C GLU A 17 -21.19 -16.76 -4.73
N VAL A 18 -20.51 -16.39 -3.65
CA VAL A 18 -19.12 -16.78 -3.45
C VAL A 18 -19.07 -18.30 -3.65
N GLN A 19 -18.54 -18.77 -4.77
CA GLN A 19 -18.24 -20.17 -4.91
C GLN A 19 -17.14 -20.46 -3.89
N GLU A 20 -17.46 -21.23 -2.85
CA GLU A 20 -16.52 -21.72 -1.84
C GLU A 20 -15.23 -22.31 -2.45
N ALA A 21 -15.24 -22.63 -3.74
CA ALA A 21 -14.11 -23.11 -4.54
C ALA A 21 -12.89 -22.15 -4.57
N ASP A 22 -13.06 -20.82 -4.56
CA ASP A 22 -11.92 -19.88 -4.60
C ASP A 22 -11.17 -19.79 -3.26
N LEU A 23 -11.76 -20.28 -2.16
CA LEU A 23 -11.15 -20.30 -0.82
C LEU A 23 -10.27 -21.54 -0.57
N GLN A 24 -10.15 -22.44 -1.55
CA GLN A 24 -9.43 -23.73 -1.41
C GLN A 24 -8.29 -23.88 -2.42
N MET A 25 -7.66 -22.78 -2.85
CA MET A 25 -6.45 -22.91 -3.66
C MET A 25 -5.30 -23.44 -2.80
N GLU A 26 -4.70 -24.54 -3.25
CA GLU A 26 -3.51 -25.11 -2.62
C GLU A 26 -2.29 -24.19 -2.86
N PRO A 27 -1.30 -24.18 -1.95
CA PRO A 27 -0.11 -23.33 -2.06
C PRO A 27 0.59 -23.41 -3.43
N GLU A 28 0.65 -24.59 -4.05
CA GLU A 28 1.25 -24.80 -5.37
C GLU A 28 0.50 -24.05 -6.48
N GLN A 29 -0.83 -24.01 -6.41
CA GLN A 29 -1.66 -23.28 -7.39
C GLN A 29 -1.47 -21.77 -7.25
N LEU A 30 -1.34 -21.28 -6.01
CA LEU A 30 -1.02 -19.89 -5.74
C LEU A 30 0.40 -19.55 -6.27
N ALA A 31 1.36 -20.46 -6.11
CA ALA A 31 2.71 -20.30 -6.64
C ALA A 31 2.74 -20.30 -8.18
N GLU A 32 1.91 -21.10 -8.85
CA GLU A 32 1.77 -21.05 -10.31
C GLU A 32 1.26 -19.68 -10.79
N LYS A 33 0.30 -19.08 -10.09
CA LYS A 33 -0.18 -17.72 -10.38
C LYS A 33 0.91 -16.68 -10.13
N ALA A 34 1.68 -16.81 -9.04
CA ALA A 34 2.82 -15.95 -8.77
C ALA A 34 3.90 -16.07 -9.86
N ALA A 35 4.27 -17.29 -10.27
CA ALA A 35 5.24 -17.53 -11.34
C ALA A 35 4.78 -16.94 -12.69
N THR A 36 3.49 -17.09 -13.00
CA THR A 36 2.86 -16.52 -14.20
C THR A 36 2.97 -15.00 -14.20
N LEU A 37 2.60 -14.34 -13.09
CA LEU A 37 2.75 -12.89 -12.94
C LEU A 37 4.23 -12.47 -13.04
N ARG A 38 5.14 -13.18 -12.37
CA ARG A 38 6.58 -12.90 -12.38
C ARG A 38 7.14 -12.90 -13.81
N ALA A 39 6.72 -13.86 -14.64
CA ALA A 39 7.12 -13.98 -16.03
C ALA A 39 6.57 -12.86 -16.96
N ILE A 40 5.63 -12.03 -16.49
CA ILE A 40 5.10 -10.89 -17.24
C ILE A 40 5.98 -9.64 -17.09
N TYR A 41 6.75 -9.54 -16.02
CA TYR A 41 7.71 -8.46 -15.82
C TYR A 41 8.85 -8.51 -16.86
N GLU A 42 9.42 -7.34 -17.17
CA GLU A 42 10.81 -7.30 -17.63
C GLU A 42 11.71 -7.86 -16.50
N PRO A 43 12.70 -8.74 -16.78
CA PRO A 43 13.35 -9.57 -15.75
C PRO A 43 13.92 -8.82 -14.53
N ARG A 44 14.51 -7.63 -14.74
CA ARG A 44 15.08 -6.83 -13.63
C ARG A 44 14.04 -6.23 -12.68
N TYR A 45 12.77 -6.18 -13.11
CA TYR A 45 11.69 -5.60 -12.34
C TYR A 45 10.83 -6.63 -11.61
N ALA A 46 11.03 -7.91 -11.90
CA ALA A 46 10.32 -9.00 -11.26
C ALA A 46 10.65 -9.05 -9.75
N PHE A 47 9.66 -9.41 -8.94
CA PHE A 47 9.88 -9.73 -7.53
C PHE A 47 10.78 -10.98 -7.38
N PRO A 48 11.40 -11.19 -6.21
CA PRO A 48 12.38 -12.26 -6.03
C PRO A 48 11.79 -13.65 -6.26
N GLU A 49 12.55 -14.55 -6.89
CA GLU A 49 12.10 -15.93 -7.17
C GLU A 49 11.79 -16.72 -5.89
N TRP A 50 12.52 -16.44 -4.79
CA TRP A 50 12.32 -17.13 -3.52
C TRP A 50 10.88 -16.97 -3.00
N THR A 51 10.19 -15.86 -3.32
CA THR A 51 8.81 -15.65 -2.85
C THR A 51 7.82 -16.63 -3.50
N VAL A 52 8.08 -17.04 -4.76
CA VAL A 52 7.31 -18.06 -5.47
C VAL A 52 7.52 -19.43 -4.82
N HIS A 53 8.78 -19.77 -4.53
CA HIS A 53 9.14 -21.03 -3.87
C HIS A 53 8.54 -21.13 -2.46
N GLU A 54 8.67 -20.08 -1.65
CA GLU A 54 8.11 -20.05 -0.30
C GLU A 54 6.58 -20.06 -0.29
N LEU A 55 5.94 -19.47 -1.32
CA LEU A 55 4.50 -19.60 -1.50
C LEU A 55 4.11 -21.05 -1.81
N GLY A 56 4.80 -21.70 -2.75
CA GLY A 56 4.50 -23.08 -3.17
C GLY A 56 4.71 -24.11 -2.06
N ASN A 57 5.65 -23.87 -1.16
CA ASN A 57 5.87 -24.71 0.02
C ASN A 57 4.88 -24.45 1.16
N GLY A 58 3.95 -23.49 1.01
CA GLY A 58 3.00 -23.10 2.05
C GLY A 58 3.59 -22.25 3.19
N ASN A 59 4.88 -21.91 3.15
CA ASN A 59 5.57 -21.16 4.21
C ASN A 59 5.01 -19.73 4.36
N LEU A 60 4.42 -19.19 3.29
CA LEU A 60 3.82 -17.87 3.28
C LEU A 60 2.36 -17.81 3.76
N MET A 61 1.67 -18.95 3.93
CA MET A 61 0.23 -18.95 4.21
C MET A 61 -0.12 -18.31 5.55
N LYS A 62 0.71 -18.51 6.58
CA LYS A 62 0.55 -17.84 7.88
C LYS A 62 0.61 -16.31 7.77
N HIS A 63 1.36 -15.78 6.79
CA HIS A 63 1.45 -14.34 6.53
C HIS A 63 0.26 -13.85 5.72
N ALA A 64 -0.18 -14.65 4.75
CA ALA A 64 -1.29 -14.35 3.86
C ALA A 64 -2.59 -14.05 4.63
N GLU A 65 -2.89 -14.83 5.68
CA GLU A 65 -4.05 -14.64 6.56
C GLU A 65 -4.00 -13.33 7.38
N MET A 66 -2.80 -12.78 7.59
CA MET A 66 -2.63 -11.56 8.36
C MET A 66 -2.81 -10.30 7.52
N VAL A 67 -2.84 -10.42 6.20
CA VAL A 67 -2.88 -9.26 5.30
C VAL A 67 -4.21 -8.54 5.44
N THR A 68 -4.13 -7.22 5.61
CA THR A 68 -5.28 -6.36 5.84
C THR A 68 -5.20 -5.18 4.88
N VAL A 69 -6.28 -4.94 4.13
CA VAL A 69 -6.48 -3.74 3.32
C VAL A 69 -7.34 -2.75 4.08
N TYR A 70 -6.81 -1.55 4.29
CA TYR A 70 -7.53 -0.41 4.84
C TYR A 70 -8.02 0.50 3.72
N TYR A 71 -9.25 0.99 3.84
CA TYR A 71 -9.85 1.92 2.89
C TYR A 71 -10.82 2.89 3.60
N PRO A 72 -11.16 4.05 2.99
CA PRO A 72 -12.05 5.03 3.59
C PRO A 72 -13.46 4.46 3.72
N LYS A 73 -14.08 4.64 4.89
CA LYS A 73 -15.50 4.30 5.08
C LYS A 73 -16.37 5.05 4.08
N GLY A 74 -17.38 4.36 3.57
CA GLY A 74 -18.29 4.93 2.55
C GLY A 74 -17.73 4.89 1.13
N SER A 75 -16.48 4.43 0.93
CA SER A 75 -15.97 4.14 -0.42
C SER A 75 -16.83 3.09 -1.10
N ASN A 76 -16.96 3.20 -2.43
CA ASN A 76 -17.55 2.13 -3.23
C ASN A 76 -16.68 0.87 -3.10
N LEU A 77 -17.25 -0.18 -2.51
CA LEU A 77 -16.51 -1.42 -2.25
C LEU A 77 -16.01 -2.09 -3.53
N GLN A 78 -16.76 -2.01 -4.64
CA GLN A 78 -16.29 -2.56 -5.92
C GLN A 78 -15.07 -1.81 -6.44
N ASP A 79 -15.02 -0.48 -6.29
CA ASP A 79 -13.83 0.31 -6.65
C ASP A 79 -12.63 -0.09 -5.78
N VAL A 80 -12.83 -0.35 -4.48
CA VAL A 80 -11.78 -0.84 -3.56
C VAL A 80 -11.28 -2.23 -3.97
N ILE A 81 -12.19 -3.19 -4.17
CA ILE A 81 -11.86 -4.56 -4.62
C ILE A 81 -11.06 -4.50 -5.92
N ARG A 82 -11.54 -3.70 -6.87
CA ARG A 82 -10.90 -3.54 -8.17
C ARG A 82 -9.51 -2.92 -8.05
N LEU A 83 -9.33 -1.91 -7.19
CA LEU A 83 -8.03 -1.30 -6.93
C LEU A 83 -7.04 -2.27 -6.29
N VAL A 84 -7.49 -3.15 -5.39
CA VAL A 84 -6.65 -4.18 -4.78
C VAL A 84 -6.23 -5.24 -5.81
N ARG A 85 -7.19 -5.66 -6.66
CA ARG A 85 -7.01 -6.76 -7.61
C ARG A 85 -6.22 -6.36 -8.86
N GLU A 86 -6.59 -5.25 -9.50
CA GLU A 86 -6.06 -4.80 -10.79
C GLU A 86 -4.87 -3.85 -10.58
N ARG A 87 -3.76 -4.40 -10.09
CA ARG A 87 -2.49 -3.69 -9.92
C ARG A 87 -1.52 -4.04 -11.05
N GLU A 88 -0.77 -3.05 -11.52
CA GLU A 88 0.22 -3.25 -12.57
C GLU A 88 1.48 -3.92 -12.01
N PRO A 89 2.17 -4.82 -12.75
CA PRO A 89 3.45 -5.36 -12.32
C PRO A 89 4.43 -4.26 -11.84
N VAL A 90 4.65 -3.24 -12.67
CA VAL A 90 5.58 -2.15 -12.39
C VAL A 90 5.18 -0.89 -13.16
N ASN A 91 5.21 0.25 -12.48
CA ASN A 91 5.00 1.57 -13.07
C ASN A 91 5.94 2.59 -12.40
N ILE A 92 6.94 3.05 -13.15
CA ILE A 92 7.91 4.05 -12.67
C ILE A 92 7.79 5.29 -13.54
N GLY A 93 7.21 6.36 -12.98
CA GLY A 93 6.99 7.62 -13.71
C GLY A 93 6.20 7.41 -15.00
N MET A 94 5.12 6.62 -14.94
CA MET A 94 4.25 6.23 -16.07
C MET A 94 4.89 5.30 -17.11
N ARG A 95 6.10 4.81 -16.86
CA ARG A 95 6.77 3.80 -17.70
C ARG A 95 6.45 2.41 -17.19
N ARG A 96 5.77 1.64 -18.04
CA ARG A 96 5.37 0.26 -17.79
C ARG A 96 6.42 -0.69 -18.34
N ARG A 97 6.94 -1.55 -17.47
CA ARG A 97 8.07 -2.46 -17.75
C ARG A 97 7.62 -3.91 -17.65
N TYR A 98 6.54 -4.23 -18.34
CA TYR A 98 5.91 -5.55 -18.34
C TYR A 98 5.08 -5.75 -19.61
N ASN A 99 4.72 -7.01 -19.91
CA ASN A 99 3.90 -7.37 -21.05
C ASN A 99 2.40 -7.19 -20.74
N LYS A 100 1.79 -6.12 -21.25
CA LYS A 100 0.36 -5.81 -21.06
C LYS A 100 -0.58 -6.84 -21.68
N GLU A 101 -0.23 -7.37 -22.85
CA GLU A 101 -1.06 -8.34 -23.57
C GLU A 101 -1.15 -9.63 -22.75
N LYS A 102 -0.01 -10.11 -22.26
CA LYS A 102 0.04 -11.29 -21.39
C LYS A 102 -0.66 -11.06 -20.04
N LEU A 103 -0.56 -9.87 -19.44
CA LEU A 103 -1.32 -9.54 -18.22
C LEU A 103 -2.84 -9.65 -18.46
N LYS A 104 -3.29 -9.14 -19.62
CA LYS A 104 -4.70 -9.21 -19.99
C LYS A 104 -5.17 -10.63 -20.25
N GLU A 105 -4.35 -11.41 -20.95
CA GLU A 105 -4.61 -12.82 -21.25
C GLU A 105 -4.75 -13.66 -19.96
N GLU A 106 -3.80 -13.51 -19.03
CA GLU A 106 -3.70 -14.36 -17.84
C GLU A 106 -4.64 -13.92 -16.70
N PHE A 107 -4.88 -12.61 -16.55
CA PHE A 107 -5.57 -12.05 -15.39
C PHE A 107 -6.77 -11.15 -15.71
N GLY A 108 -7.04 -10.91 -17.00
CA GLY A 108 -8.23 -10.18 -17.47
C GLY A 108 -8.09 -8.65 -17.51
N TYR A 109 -6.93 -8.09 -17.19
CA TYR A 109 -6.70 -6.63 -17.23
C TYR A 109 -5.31 -6.27 -17.78
N ALA A 110 -5.19 -5.13 -18.44
CA ALA A 110 -3.93 -4.70 -19.09
C ALA A 110 -3.20 -3.56 -18.37
N THR A 111 -3.91 -2.82 -17.51
CA THR A 111 -3.43 -1.64 -16.77
C THR A 111 -4.15 -1.55 -15.43
N GLY A 112 -3.60 -0.80 -14.49
CA GLY A 112 -4.11 -0.75 -13.14
C GLY A 112 -5.43 0.02 -13.03
N ALA A 113 -6.29 -0.38 -12.11
CA ALA A 113 -7.61 0.23 -11.92
C ALA A 113 -7.56 1.69 -11.48
N TYR A 114 -6.42 2.14 -10.94
CA TYR A 114 -6.22 3.54 -10.57
C TYR A 114 -6.37 4.51 -11.76
N GLY A 115 -6.12 4.02 -12.99
CA GLY A 115 -6.36 4.78 -14.22
C GLY A 115 -7.83 5.10 -14.53
N ASN A 116 -8.77 4.57 -13.75
CA ASN A 116 -10.19 4.95 -13.82
C ASN A 116 -10.51 6.23 -13.04
N SER A 117 -9.51 6.82 -12.38
CA SER A 117 -9.63 8.15 -11.79
C SER A 117 -9.81 9.21 -12.89
N THR A 118 -10.54 10.28 -12.56
CA THR A 118 -10.92 11.39 -13.45
C THR A 118 -10.60 12.72 -12.78
N VAL A 119 -10.71 13.84 -13.50
CA VAL A 119 -10.49 15.18 -12.92
C VAL A 119 -11.56 15.51 -11.86
N GLU A 120 -12.74 14.88 -11.92
CA GLU A 120 -13.84 15.08 -10.97
C GLU A 120 -13.90 14.04 -9.86
N LYS A 121 -13.25 12.88 -10.02
CA LYS A 121 -13.31 11.77 -9.06
C LYS A 121 -12.06 10.92 -9.08
N LEU A 122 -11.36 10.84 -7.94
CA LEU A 122 -10.31 9.86 -7.70
C LEU A 122 -10.87 8.50 -7.27
N MET A 123 -10.17 7.43 -7.65
CA MET A 123 -10.29 6.12 -7.00
C MET A 123 -9.98 6.24 -5.50
N PRO A 124 -10.57 5.40 -4.64
CA PRO A 124 -10.30 5.45 -3.20
C PRO A 124 -8.82 5.21 -2.90
N ASN A 125 -8.23 5.99 -1.97
CA ASN A 125 -6.90 5.70 -1.46
C ASN A 125 -6.98 4.44 -0.57
N ILE A 126 -6.01 3.54 -0.64
CA ILE A 126 -5.97 2.35 0.20
C ILE A 126 -4.57 2.16 0.79
N ALA A 127 -4.49 1.44 1.89
CA ALA A 127 -3.24 0.94 2.44
C ALA A 127 -3.30 -0.57 2.66
N MET A 128 -2.17 -1.25 2.54
CA MET A 128 -2.08 -2.70 2.72
C MET A 128 -1.04 -3.04 3.79
N TYR A 129 -1.52 -3.55 4.92
CA TYR A 129 -0.66 -4.12 5.94
C TYR A 129 -0.36 -5.59 5.63
N CYS A 130 0.88 -6.00 5.84
CA CYS A 130 1.28 -7.39 5.92
C CYS A 130 2.39 -7.59 6.94
N LYS A 131 2.37 -8.73 7.64
CA LYS A 131 3.57 -9.27 8.29
C LYS A 131 4.27 -10.17 7.29
N THR A 132 5.53 -9.90 6.97
CA THR A 132 6.25 -10.60 5.88
C THR A 132 7.65 -10.98 6.31
N PRO A 133 8.20 -12.09 5.78
CA PRO A 133 9.63 -12.31 5.81
C PRO A 133 10.31 -11.23 4.95
N MET A 134 11.42 -10.70 5.48
CA MET A 134 12.37 -9.83 4.80
C MET A 134 13.73 -10.52 4.73
N SER A 135 14.43 -10.37 3.61
CA SER A 135 15.77 -10.91 3.36
C SER A 135 16.66 -9.90 2.64
N ASN A 136 17.94 -9.85 3.01
CA ASN A 136 18.96 -9.05 2.32
C ASN A 136 19.82 -9.86 1.34
N ASP A 137 19.83 -11.19 1.46
CA ASP A 137 20.68 -12.13 0.71
C ASP A 137 19.90 -13.27 0.02
N GLY A 138 18.59 -13.37 0.27
CA GLY A 138 17.72 -14.44 -0.20
C GLY A 138 17.80 -15.73 0.62
N VAL A 139 18.55 -15.74 1.74
CA VAL A 139 18.83 -16.92 2.57
C VAL A 139 18.45 -16.69 4.02
N SER A 140 18.81 -15.52 4.56
CA SER A 140 18.53 -15.10 5.92
C SER A 140 17.22 -14.31 5.96
N PHE A 141 16.29 -14.71 6.82
CA PHE A 141 14.97 -14.09 6.91
C PHE A 141 14.70 -13.50 8.31
N ARG A 142 14.04 -12.34 8.34
CA ARG A 142 13.52 -11.70 9.55
C ARG A 142 12.06 -11.31 9.32
N GLU A 143 11.22 -11.50 10.33
CA GLU A 143 9.81 -11.14 10.27
C GLU A 143 9.64 -9.65 10.53
N VAL A 144 8.92 -8.95 9.65
CA VAL A 144 8.68 -7.51 9.79
C VAL A 144 7.21 -7.18 9.60
N HIS A 145 6.74 -6.15 10.30
CA HIS A 145 5.43 -5.56 10.08
C HIS A 145 5.57 -4.39 9.10
N VAL A 146 4.90 -4.46 7.95
CA VAL A 146 4.94 -3.40 6.94
C VAL A 146 3.53 -2.92 6.63
N ILE A 147 3.35 -1.61 6.52
CA ILE A 147 2.17 -1.02 5.90
C ILE A 147 2.58 -0.29 4.62
N ASN A 148 1.94 -0.68 3.51
CA ASN A 148 2.16 -0.12 2.18
C ASN A 148 1.11 0.95 1.95
N VAL A 149 1.55 2.19 1.83
CA VAL A 149 0.68 3.36 1.86
C VAL A 149 0.84 4.15 0.57
N ILE A 150 -0.28 4.40 -0.13
CA ILE A 150 -0.27 5.09 -1.42
C ILE A 150 -0.08 6.59 -1.21
N GLY A 151 1.07 7.11 -1.65
CA GLY A 151 1.30 8.55 -1.75
C GLY A 151 0.65 9.14 -2.99
N PHE A 152 0.20 10.39 -2.90
CA PHE A 152 -0.33 11.15 -4.04
C PHE A 152 0.79 11.51 -5.02
N ALA A 153 0.59 11.23 -6.31
CA ALA A 153 1.60 11.36 -7.35
C ALA A 153 1.45 12.67 -8.15
N PHE A 154 2.29 13.66 -7.85
CA PHE A 154 2.33 14.95 -8.54
C PHE A 154 3.58 15.12 -9.40
N ASP A 155 4.24 14.04 -9.81
CA ASP A 155 5.48 14.10 -10.59
C ASP A 155 5.24 14.42 -12.07
N ARG A 156 4.00 14.27 -12.56
CA ARG A 156 3.58 14.57 -13.92
C ARG A 156 2.17 15.15 -13.93
N GLN A 157 1.92 16.11 -14.82
CA GLN A 157 0.59 16.69 -15.03
C GLN A 157 -0.46 15.69 -15.55
N LEU A 158 -0.01 14.57 -16.13
CA LEU A 158 -0.88 13.49 -16.62
C LEU A 158 -1.26 12.47 -15.54
N GLN A 159 -0.72 12.58 -14.32
CA GLN A 159 -1.15 11.73 -13.22
C GLN A 159 -2.56 12.15 -12.78
N PRO A 160 -3.45 11.19 -12.46
CA PRO A 160 -4.80 11.51 -12.00
C PRO A 160 -4.82 12.42 -10.77
N ASP A 161 -3.90 12.23 -9.81
CA ASP A 161 -3.80 13.10 -8.62
C ASP A 161 -3.55 14.56 -9.01
N TYR A 162 -2.58 14.81 -9.90
CA TYR A 162 -2.31 16.17 -10.37
C TYR A 162 -3.55 16.77 -11.04
N GLN A 163 -4.17 16.02 -11.95
CA GLN A 163 -5.36 16.46 -12.67
C GLN A 163 -6.54 16.79 -11.75
N TYR A 164 -6.69 16.06 -10.65
CA TYR A 164 -7.78 16.22 -9.70
C TYR A 164 -7.57 17.36 -8.70
N PHE A 165 -6.35 17.53 -8.17
CA PHE A 165 -6.08 18.53 -7.12
C PHE A 165 -5.65 19.90 -7.65
N PHE A 166 -5.17 19.96 -8.90
CA PHE A 166 -4.77 21.21 -9.55
C PHE A 166 -5.81 21.67 -10.59
N SER A 167 -7.08 21.31 -10.41
CA SER A 167 -8.20 21.96 -11.09
C SER A 167 -8.42 23.38 -10.54
N ASP A 168 -9.18 24.22 -11.25
CA ASP A 168 -9.51 25.60 -10.82
C ASP A 168 -10.53 25.66 -9.67
N ASP A 169 -10.73 24.56 -8.93
CA ASP A 169 -11.72 24.48 -7.86
C ASP A 169 -11.16 24.99 -6.52
N GLU A 170 -11.92 25.87 -5.86
CA GLU A 170 -11.63 26.28 -4.48
C GLU A 170 -11.73 25.07 -3.53
N GLY A 171 -10.84 24.99 -2.54
CA GLY A 171 -10.88 23.94 -1.50
C GLY A 171 -10.05 22.68 -1.77
N LYS A 172 -9.40 22.55 -2.94
CA LYS A 172 -8.61 21.36 -3.28
C LYS A 172 -7.42 21.11 -2.36
N ARG A 173 -6.86 22.18 -1.79
CA ARG A 173 -5.76 22.05 -0.83
C ARG A 173 -6.25 21.43 0.47
N GLU A 174 -7.36 21.92 1.01
CA GLU A 174 -7.98 21.42 2.23
C GLU A 174 -8.40 19.95 2.05
N GLU A 175 -8.97 19.62 0.88
CA GLU A 175 -9.30 18.25 0.52
C GLU A 175 -8.04 17.35 0.46
N LEU A 176 -6.92 17.84 -0.09
CA LEU A 176 -5.66 17.10 -0.13
C LEU A 176 -5.13 16.84 1.27
N VAL A 177 -5.14 17.85 2.16
CA VAL A 177 -4.74 17.69 3.57
C VAL A 177 -5.62 16.66 4.27
N GLU A 178 -6.95 16.68 4.06
CA GLU A 178 -7.87 15.70 4.62
C GLU A 178 -7.54 14.28 4.12
N LYS A 179 -7.35 14.11 2.81
CA LYS A 179 -7.03 12.81 2.22
C LYS A 179 -5.65 12.29 2.64
N MET A 180 -4.65 13.16 2.78
CA MET A 180 -3.35 12.78 3.37
C MET A 180 -3.49 12.41 4.85
N SER A 181 -4.38 13.07 5.59
CA SER A 181 -4.64 12.68 6.98
C SER A 181 -5.27 11.28 7.07
N HIS A 182 -6.16 10.92 6.14
CA HIS A 182 -6.69 9.55 6.06
C HIS A 182 -5.60 8.51 5.78
N MET A 183 -4.68 8.85 4.88
CA MET A 183 -3.51 8.02 4.58
C MET A 183 -2.67 7.76 5.85
N TRP A 184 -2.39 8.80 6.65
CA TRP A 184 -1.68 8.64 7.93
C TRP A 184 -2.49 7.89 8.97
N GLU A 185 -3.82 8.05 8.99
CA GLU A 185 -4.69 7.34 9.92
C GLU A 185 -4.57 5.83 9.76
N TYR A 186 -4.44 5.32 8.53
CA TYR A 186 -4.21 3.88 8.29
C TYR A 186 -2.95 3.38 9.01
N VAL A 187 -1.88 4.18 9.01
CA VAL A 187 -0.60 3.81 9.63
C VAL A 187 -0.75 3.66 11.13
N PHE A 188 -1.20 4.71 11.82
CA PHE A 188 -1.28 4.70 13.28
C PHE A 188 -2.38 3.78 13.79
N PHE A 189 -3.51 3.72 13.08
CA PHE A 189 -4.56 2.75 13.38
C PHE A 189 -4.04 1.31 13.28
N CYS A 190 -3.32 0.98 12.20
CA CYS A 190 -2.73 -0.34 12.02
C CYS A 190 -1.75 -0.68 13.14
N ALA A 191 -0.86 0.25 13.50
CA ALA A 191 0.08 0.03 14.61
C ALA A 191 -0.65 -0.25 15.93
N LYS A 192 -1.70 0.52 16.25
CA LYS A 192 -2.54 0.29 17.43
C LYS A 192 -3.26 -1.06 17.39
N GLU A 193 -3.90 -1.40 16.27
CA GLU A 193 -4.66 -2.65 16.10
C GLU A 193 -3.75 -3.88 16.21
N LYS A 194 -2.50 -3.77 15.75
CA LYS A 194 -1.49 -4.82 15.88
C LYS A 194 -0.70 -4.78 17.20
N ASN A 195 -1.05 -3.88 18.12
CA ASN A 195 -0.34 -3.66 19.39
C ASN A 195 1.17 -3.41 19.21
N LEU A 196 1.53 -2.69 18.14
CA LEU A 196 2.91 -2.29 17.85
C LEU A 196 3.24 -1.01 18.61
N LYS A 197 4.49 -0.91 19.08
CA LYS A 197 4.92 0.20 19.95
C LYS A 197 5.42 1.40 19.16
N ARG A 198 5.92 1.16 17.95
CA ARG A 198 6.61 2.16 17.14
C ARG A 198 6.12 2.16 15.71
N VAL A 199 6.20 3.31 15.08
CA VAL A 199 6.03 3.52 13.64
C VAL A 199 7.29 4.17 13.11
N TYR A 200 7.93 3.51 12.14
CA TYR A 200 9.03 4.07 11.37
C TYR A 200 8.49 4.69 10.08
N LEU A 201 8.37 6.01 10.07
CA LEU A 201 7.77 6.79 8.99
C LEU A 201 8.73 6.98 7.82
N ALA A 202 8.19 6.82 6.62
CA ALA A 202 8.80 7.30 5.39
C ALA A 202 8.18 8.62 4.94
N GLN A 203 8.83 9.29 3.99
CA GLN A 203 8.26 10.45 3.29
C GLN A 203 7.29 10.01 2.19
N VAL A 204 6.14 9.46 2.56
CA VAL A 204 5.12 8.97 1.62
C VAL A 204 4.61 10.11 0.73
N GLY A 205 4.89 10.04 -0.58
CA GLY A 205 4.58 11.09 -1.55
C GLY A 205 5.58 12.26 -1.59
N GLY A 206 6.54 12.34 -0.67
CA GLY A 206 7.49 13.45 -0.56
C GLY A 206 8.72 13.39 -1.45
N GLY A 207 9.00 12.22 -2.01
CA GLY A 207 10.12 12.01 -2.93
C GLY A 207 9.80 12.49 -4.35
N ALA A 208 10.02 11.63 -5.34
CA ALA A 208 9.78 11.95 -6.75
C ALA A 208 8.35 12.48 -7.02
N PHE A 209 7.36 12.01 -6.26
CA PHE A 209 5.96 12.41 -6.37
C PHE A 209 5.68 13.87 -6.04
N ALA A 210 6.53 14.53 -5.23
CA ALA A 210 6.35 15.93 -4.89
C ALA A 210 6.92 16.90 -5.95
N PHE A 211 7.43 16.41 -7.09
CA PHE A 211 8.23 17.23 -8.01
C PHE A 211 7.53 18.48 -8.54
N LEU A 212 6.22 18.43 -8.81
CA LEU A 212 5.45 19.61 -9.27
C LEU A 212 4.74 20.36 -8.13
N LEU A 213 4.95 19.96 -6.88
CA LEU A 213 4.41 20.68 -5.73
C LEU A 213 5.17 22.00 -5.53
N GLY A 214 4.46 23.04 -5.10
CA GLY A 214 5.03 24.36 -4.86
C GLY A 214 4.05 25.32 -4.19
N GLY A 215 4.57 26.45 -3.71
CA GLY A 215 3.76 27.48 -3.04
C GLY A 215 2.97 26.90 -1.85
N ASN A 216 1.66 27.11 -1.84
CA ASN A 216 0.76 26.61 -0.79
C ASN A 216 0.60 25.09 -0.78
N PHE A 217 1.09 24.38 -1.80
CA PHE A 217 1.06 22.92 -1.89
C PHE A 217 2.42 22.28 -1.57
N SER A 218 3.34 22.97 -0.88
CA SER A 218 4.62 22.35 -0.53
C SER A 218 4.41 21.08 0.29
N TYR A 219 5.19 20.03 -0.01
CA TYR A 219 5.04 18.73 0.66
C TYR A 219 5.20 18.85 2.17
N ASP A 220 6.16 19.65 2.65
CA ASP A 220 6.39 19.82 4.09
C ASP A 220 5.17 20.44 4.79
N SER A 221 4.55 21.46 4.20
CA SER A 221 3.31 22.07 4.73
C SER A 221 2.17 21.06 4.75
N LEU A 222 1.93 20.37 3.64
CA LEU A 222 0.88 19.35 3.54
C LEU A 222 1.11 18.21 4.54
N ARG A 223 2.35 17.73 4.67
CA ARG A 223 2.73 16.69 5.62
C ARG A 223 2.51 17.16 7.05
N THR A 224 2.99 18.34 7.43
CA THR A 224 2.78 18.86 8.80
C THR A 224 1.30 18.99 9.14
N GLU A 225 0.50 19.57 8.24
CA GLU A 225 -0.93 19.78 8.47
C GLU A 225 -1.74 18.47 8.50
N SER A 226 -1.30 17.45 7.77
CA SER A 226 -2.00 16.15 7.74
C SER A 226 -1.52 15.15 8.79
N LEU A 227 -0.22 15.09 9.07
CA LEU A 227 0.39 14.06 9.92
C LEU A 227 0.30 14.39 11.41
N GLU A 228 0.63 15.62 11.81
CA GLU A 228 0.74 15.96 13.23
C GLU A 228 -0.60 15.83 13.99
N PRO A 229 -1.75 16.27 13.44
CA PRO A 229 -3.04 16.04 14.08
C PRO A 229 -3.37 14.55 14.24
N VAL A 230 -2.99 13.72 13.26
CA VAL A 230 -3.20 12.28 13.32
C VAL A 230 -2.32 11.66 14.40
N LYS A 231 -1.02 11.95 14.40
CA LYS A 231 -0.05 11.48 15.41
C LYS A 231 -0.49 11.84 16.83
N ALA A 232 -1.03 13.05 17.05
CA ALA A 232 -1.53 13.48 18.35
C ALA A 232 -2.68 12.62 18.91
N ARG A 233 -3.42 11.90 18.06
CA ARG A 233 -4.48 10.96 18.49
C ARG A 233 -3.94 9.61 18.98
N TYR A 234 -2.65 9.35 18.74
CA TYR A 234 -1.98 8.10 19.09
C TYR A 234 -0.72 8.36 19.94
N PRO A 235 -0.86 9.04 21.10
CA PRO A 235 0.28 9.42 21.95
C PRO A 235 1.05 8.21 22.50
N GLU A 236 0.45 7.01 22.49
CA GLU A 236 1.09 5.76 22.90
C GLU A 236 2.05 5.17 21.86
N ILE A 237 2.02 5.66 20.61
CA ILE A 237 2.86 5.16 19.51
C ILE A 237 4.07 6.07 19.34
N GLU A 238 5.26 5.50 19.56
CA GLU A 238 6.52 6.18 19.25
C GLU A 238 6.70 6.32 17.74
N THR A 239 7.15 7.50 17.29
CA THR A 239 7.36 7.78 15.86
C THR A 239 8.83 8.05 15.60
N LEU A 240 9.41 7.33 14.63
CA LEU A 240 10.81 7.41 14.24
C LEU A 240 10.91 7.58 12.72
N GLU A 241 12.02 8.11 12.22
CA GLU A 241 12.29 8.13 10.78
C GLU A 241 12.74 6.74 10.32
N LEU A 242 12.24 6.28 9.17
CA LEU A 242 12.55 4.96 8.65
C LEU A 242 14.04 4.86 8.24
N PRO A 243 14.80 3.92 8.82
CA PRO A 243 16.17 3.68 8.42
C PRO A 243 16.26 3.02 7.04
N ARG A 244 17.48 2.88 6.52
CA ARG A 244 17.70 2.21 5.23
C ARG A 244 17.31 0.73 5.29
N ILE A 245 16.39 0.34 4.41
CA ILE A 245 15.89 -1.04 4.24
C ILE A 245 16.58 -1.71 3.03
N PRO A 246 16.89 -3.03 3.10
CA PRO A 246 16.65 -3.94 4.22
C PRO A 246 17.74 -3.89 5.31
N ASP A 247 18.85 -3.21 5.04
CA ASP A 247 20.08 -3.29 5.85
C ASP A 247 19.86 -3.10 7.36
N TRP A 248 19.06 -2.11 7.76
CA TRP A 248 18.80 -1.83 9.18
C TRP A 248 18.16 -3.00 9.92
N VAL A 249 17.25 -3.76 9.29
CA VAL A 249 16.56 -4.91 9.92
C VAL A 249 17.54 -6.00 10.34
N PHE A 250 18.71 -6.06 9.71
CA PHE A 250 19.77 -7.04 10.01
C PHE A 250 20.89 -6.49 10.90
N THR A 251 20.69 -5.32 11.50
CA THR A 251 21.54 -4.78 12.56
C THR A 251 21.04 -5.24 13.94
N PRO A 252 21.85 -5.18 15.01
CA PRO A 252 21.39 -5.49 16.36
C PRO A 252 20.17 -4.66 16.81
N GLU A 253 20.12 -3.38 16.44
CA GLU A 253 18.98 -2.49 16.72
C GLU A 253 17.73 -2.93 15.95
N GLY A 254 17.88 -3.25 14.66
CA GLY A 254 16.78 -3.76 13.84
C GLY A 254 16.24 -5.08 14.37
N GLU A 255 17.10 -6.00 14.80
CA GLU A 255 16.70 -7.28 15.40
C GLU A 255 15.88 -7.07 16.68
N GLU A 256 16.26 -6.11 17.52
CA GLU A 256 15.52 -5.79 18.75
C GLU A 256 14.14 -5.16 18.46
N HIS A 257 14.02 -4.37 17.39
CA HIS A 257 12.87 -3.48 17.19
C HIS A 257 11.90 -3.91 16.10
N ALA A 258 12.35 -4.59 15.04
CA ALA A 258 11.56 -4.81 13.83
C ALA A 258 10.27 -5.61 14.07
N GLU A 259 10.28 -6.59 14.98
CA GLU A 259 9.09 -7.40 15.29
C GLU A 259 8.02 -6.64 16.10
N THR A 260 8.38 -5.54 16.74
CA THR A 260 7.46 -4.73 17.58
C THR A 260 7.15 -3.36 16.99
N SER A 261 7.59 -3.12 15.76
CA SER A 261 7.50 -1.83 15.08
C SER A 261 6.85 -1.97 13.71
N LEU A 262 6.08 -0.97 13.30
CA LEU A 262 5.50 -0.89 11.97
C LEU A 262 6.42 -0.10 11.05
N LEU A 263 6.85 -0.70 9.95
CA LEU A 263 7.62 -0.03 8.90
C LEU A 263 6.67 0.54 7.85
N VAL A 264 6.76 1.83 7.54
CA VAL A 264 5.91 2.47 6.52
C VAL A 264 6.61 2.43 5.18
N ASN A 265 6.03 1.71 4.23
CA ASN A 265 6.47 1.70 2.84
C ASN A 265 5.69 2.75 2.03
N ALA A 266 6.42 3.61 1.31
CA ALA A 266 5.86 4.62 0.42
C ALA A 266 5.55 4.01 -0.94
N TRP A 267 4.30 3.61 -1.14
CA TRP A 267 3.82 2.88 -2.32
C TRP A 267 3.18 3.82 -3.34
N ASP A 268 3.17 3.42 -4.61
CA ASP A 268 2.50 4.15 -5.68
C ASP A 268 1.08 3.66 -5.94
N PRO A 269 0.24 4.47 -6.61
CA PRO A 269 -1.16 4.12 -6.81
C PRO A 269 -1.39 3.06 -7.91
N TRP A 270 -0.39 2.74 -8.73
CA TRP A 270 -0.55 1.90 -9.92
C TRP A 270 -0.10 0.47 -9.71
N SER A 271 1.08 0.27 -9.13
CA SER A 271 1.76 -1.02 -9.19
C SER A 271 1.34 -1.98 -8.09
N MET A 272 1.79 -3.23 -8.22
CA MET A 272 1.92 -4.19 -7.12
C MET A 272 2.79 -3.59 -6.00
N VAL A 273 2.61 -4.06 -4.77
CA VAL A 273 3.51 -3.71 -3.67
C VAL A 273 4.92 -4.18 -4.02
N GLY A 274 5.92 -3.30 -3.85
CA GLY A 274 7.30 -3.52 -4.27
C GLY A 274 7.65 -2.92 -5.63
N ASN A 275 6.64 -2.46 -6.38
CA ASN A 275 6.72 -1.85 -7.70
C ASN A 275 7.76 -2.52 -8.62
N GLY A 276 8.86 -1.82 -8.89
CA GLY A 276 9.86 -2.28 -9.84
C GLY A 276 10.98 -3.13 -9.25
N ASN A 277 10.89 -3.57 -7.99
CA ASN A 277 11.87 -4.44 -7.33
C ASN A 277 13.30 -3.99 -7.69
N ALA A 278 14.23 -4.91 -8.01
CA ALA A 278 15.64 -4.62 -8.30
C ALA A 278 15.89 -3.54 -9.39
N GLY A 279 14.92 -3.25 -10.26
CA GLY A 279 14.99 -2.20 -11.28
C GLY A 279 14.53 -0.83 -10.81
N ASP A 280 14.09 -0.70 -9.55
CA ASP A 280 13.58 0.51 -8.93
C ASP A 280 14.37 0.86 -7.67
N ASN A 281 14.96 2.06 -7.63
CA ASN A 281 15.72 2.59 -6.49
C ASN A 281 14.85 3.41 -5.51
N SER A 282 13.53 3.39 -5.68
CA SER A 282 12.59 3.92 -4.69
C SER A 282 12.59 3.06 -3.42
N LEU A 283 12.01 3.59 -2.33
CA LEU A 283 11.78 2.85 -1.10
C LEU A 283 10.94 1.58 -1.34
N ASP A 284 9.88 1.70 -2.14
CA ASP A 284 9.02 0.56 -2.49
C ASP A 284 9.82 -0.52 -3.24
N GLY A 285 10.68 -0.12 -4.17
CA GLY A 285 11.60 -1.06 -4.84
C GLY A 285 12.50 -1.82 -3.86
N PHE A 286 13.03 -1.14 -2.82
CA PHE A 286 13.84 -1.78 -1.77
C PHE A 286 13.06 -2.79 -0.94
N PHE A 287 11.84 -2.45 -0.57
CA PHE A 287 10.92 -3.39 0.07
C PHE A 287 10.58 -4.57 -0.85
N GLY A 288 10.22 -4.32 -2.11
CA GLY A 288 9.84 -5.34 -3.08
C GLY A 288 10.93 -6.39 -3.31
N ARG A 289 12.18 -5.94 -3.51
CA ARG A 289 13.31 -6.87 -3.74
C ARG A 289 13.73 -7.66 -2.50
N SER A 290 13.26 -7.28 -1.31
CA SER A 290 13.67 -7.87 -0.04
C SER A 290 12.54 -8.59 0.69
N THR A 291 11.31 -8.60 0.19
CA THR A 291 10.15 -9.17 0.91
C THR A 291 9.25 -10.00 0.01
N ALA A 292 8.28 -10.70 0.61
CA ALA A 292 7.24 -11.45 -0.10
C ALA A 292 5.96 -10.62 -0.37
N MET A 293 5.99 -9.30 -0.20
CA MET A 293 4.77 -8.49 -0.21
C MET A 293 4.03 -8.49 -1.56
N ALA A 294 4.73 -8.62 -2.68
CA ALA A 294 4.09 -8.66 -4.00
C ALA A 294 3.10 -9.84 -4.12
N VAL A 295 3.44 -11.00 -3.55
CA VAL A 295 2.58 -12.20 -3.59
C VAL A 295 1.60 -12.26 -2.41
N LEU A 296 1.97 -11.68 -1.27
CA LEU A 296 1.08 -11.62 -0.10
C LEU A 296 -0.04 -10.59 -0.27
N CYS A 297 0.22 -9.46 -0.93
CA CYS A 297 -0.72 -8.34 -1.03
C CYS A 297 -1.59 -8.37 -2.30
N TRP A 298 -1.59 -9.48 -3.04
CA TRP A 298 -2.32 -9.59 -4.30
C TRP A 298 -3.39 -10.71 -4.26
N PRO A 299 -4.67 -10.43 -4.56
CA PRO A 299 -5.76 -11.40 -4.41
C PRO A 299 -5.61 -12.70 -5.19
N PHE A 300 -4.94 -12.69 -6.35
CA PHE A 300 -4.76 -13.91 -7.14
C PHE A 300 -3.75 -14.89 -6.51
N THR A 301 -2.94 -14.44 -5.56
CA THR A 301 -1.95 -15.24 -4.83
C THR A 301 -2.22 -15.27 -3.32
N ASN A 302 -3.20 -14.49 -2.84
CA ASN A 302 -3.68 -14.48 -1.46
C ASN A 302 -5.20 -14.24 -1.40
N PRO A 303 -6.03 -15.31 -1.46
CA PRO A 303 -7.48 -15.17 -1.33
C PRO A 303 -7.92 -14.75 0.08
N SER A 304 -7.06 -14.88 1.09
CA SER A 304 -7.34 -14.61 2.51
C SER A 304 -7.28 -13.12 2.90
N LEU A 305 -7.03 -12.22 1.94
CA LEU A 305 -7.01 -10.78 2.16
C LEU A 305 -8.28 -10.29 2.85
N ARG A 306 -8.11 -9.53 3.94
CA ARG A 306 -9.22 -8.93 4.69
C ARG A 306 -9.39 -7.47 4.32
N LEU A 307 -10.62 -7.08 4.00
CA LEU A 307 -10.99 -5.68 3.85
C LEU A 307 -11.49 -5.13 5.18
N ILE A 308 -10.99 -3.96 5.57
CA ILE A 308 -11.47 -3.22 6.75
C ILE A 308 -11.78 -1.77 6.33
N ASP A 309 -13.04 -1.39 6.42
CA ASP A 309 -13.43 0.01 6.29
C ASP A 309 -12.97 0.81 7.50
N ARG A 310 -12.45 2.01 7.26
CA ARG A 310 -12.04 2.89 8.35
C ARG A 310 -12.51 4.31 8.12
N TYR A 311 -13.12 4.84 9.17
CA TYR A 311 -13.34 6.26 9.36
C TYR A 311 -13.48 6.55 10.86
N GLN A 312 -12.57 7.39 11.34
CA GLN A 312 -12.80 8.26 12.48
C GLN A 312 -12.69 9.67 11.88
N PRO A 313 -13.81 10.43 11.76
CA PRO A 313 -13.72 11.82 11.33
C PRO A 313 -12.62 12.50 12.15
N ILE A 314 -11.74 13.25 11.49
CA ILE A 314 -10.93 14.23 12.21
C ILE A 314 -11.95 15.26 12.70
N PRO A 315 -12.11 15.45 14.03
CA PRO A 315 -12.92 16.57 14.50
C PRO A 315 -12.34 17.82 13.83
N PRO A 316 -13.16 18.70 13.23
CA PRO A 316 -12.65 19.88 12.56
C PRO A 316 -11.68 20.58 13.50
N SER A 317 -10.44 20.77 13.04
CA SER A 317 -9.44 21.50 13.83
C SER A 317 -10.07 22.82 14.22
N ALA A 318 -10.14 23.10 15.53
CA ALA A 318 -10.64 24.39 15.99
C ALA A 318 -9.86 25.47 15.24
N SER A 319 -10.55 26.18 14.35
CA SER A 319 -9.96 27.24 13.56
C SER A 319 -9.23 28.19 14.51
N PRO A 320 -7.93 28.45 14.31
CA PRO A 320 -7.20 29.43 15.12
C PRO A 320 -7.68 30.88 14.87
N HIS A 321 -8.75 31.09 14.09
CA HIS A 321 -9.23 32.41 13.69
C HIS A 321 -10.57 32.84 14.32
N SER A 322 -10.87 32.42 15.54
CA SER A 322 -11.98 33.00 16.33
C SER A 322 -11.52 33.61 17.65
N ASN A 323 -10.57 34.53 17.59
CA ASN A 323 -10.38 35.55 18.62
C ASN A 323 -10.08 36.88 17.92
N ALA A 324 -11.16 37.55 17.52
CA ALA A 324 -11.20 38.98 17.25
C ALA A 324 -12.23 39.59 18.20
#